data_AF-A0A174Z933-F1
#
_entry.id   AF-A0A174Z933-F1
#
_cell.length_a   1.000
_cell.length_b   1.000
_cell.length_c   1.000
_cell.angle_alpha   90.00
_cell.angle_beta   90.00
_cell.angle_gamma   90.00
#
_symmetry.space_group_name_H-M   'P 1'
#
loop_
_entity.id
_entity.type
_entity.pdbx_description
1 polymer ?
#
loop_
_entity_poly.entity_id
_entity_poly.type
_entity_poly.pdbx_seq_one_letter_code
_entity_poly.pdbx_strand_id
1 'polypeptide(L)'
;MQYRNNAEVPFSAYITNLGKYTEGRTEGEWVDFPTTKEKLQETMKRIGIGDKRADGTVYEEIFITDYDYNLPELVQLNLGEYENINQLNYLAKKIDEIDDNMQSQFQAAADIFGTSIDQLINLTDNLDKFTLYENVKNDEDFGMKLINDDERKVPEWLQDYIDYEAYGRDEAINRGGLYSEYGYIEQTSGIEEYYKGVADIPVEDLVLLPDDKKMAENIETMKDVLSATDAILSEQKQTAETKNVTETVTDDISEEVDEELEEPDIEHGICM
;
A
#
# COMPACT_ATOMS: atom_id res chain seq x y z
N MET A 1 -19.76 -3.22 8.57
CA MET A 1 -18.77 -2.87 9.62
C MET A 1 -19.45 -2.26 10.84
N GLN A 2 -19.01 -2.59 12.06
CA GLN A 2 -19.45 -1.88 13.27
C GLN A 2 -18.48 -0.75 13.63
N TYR A 3 -18.98 0.48 13.63
CA TYR A 3 -18.20 1.68 13.91
C TYR A 3 -18.41 2.21 15.34
N ARG A 4 -17.41 2.93 15.88
CA ARG A 4 -17.55 3.58 17.19
C ARG A 4 -18.64 4.67 17.16
N ASN A 5 -19.18 5.00 18.33
CA ASN A 5 -20.17 6.07 18.53
C ASN A 5 -21.47 5.94 17.70
N ASN A 6 -21.83 4.73 17.27
CA ASN A 6 -22.94 4.47 16.33
C ASN A 6 -22.78 5.25 15.01
N ALA A 7 -21.55 5.50 14.57
CA ALA A 7 -21.31 6.10 13.27
C ALA A 7 -21.74 5.16 12.14
N GLU A 8 -22.00 5.74 10.97
CA GLU A 8 -22.39 5.01 9.76
C GLU A 8 -21.23 4.89 8.76
N VAL A 9 -20.07 5.46 9.09
CA VAL A 9 -18.90 5.57 8.20
C VAL A 9 -17.60 5.28 8.96
N PRO A 10 -16.55 4.76 8.29
CA PRO A 10 -15.26 4.48 8.91
C PRO A 10 -14.53 5.73 9.40
N PHE A 11 -14.62 6.84 8.67
CA PHE A 11 -14.04 8.13 9.08
C PHE A 11 -14.63 9.30 8.27
N SER A 12 -14.44 10.50 8.79
CA SER A 12 -14.77 11.77 8.12
C SER A 12 -13.54 12.68 8.12
N ALA A 13 -13.47 13.61 7.17
CA ALA A 13 -12.39 14.61 7.09
C ALA A 13 -12.95 16.03 6.94
N TYR A 14 -12.32 17.01 7.58
CA TYR A 14 -12.67 18.41 7.44
C TYR A 14 -11.91 19.06 6.28
N ILE A 15 -12.61 19.31 5.17
CA ILE A 15 -12.03 19.86 3.95
C ILE A 15 -12.15 21.38 3.97
N THR A 16 -11.02 22.08 3.85
CA THR A 16 -10.93 23.54 3.94
C THR A 16 -10.45 24.16 2.62
N ASN A 17 -11.02 25.31 2.25
CA ASN A 17 -10.59 26.10 1.11
C ASN A 17 -9.28 26.86 1.43
N LEU A 18 -8.18 26.45 0.80
CA LEU A 18 -6.84 26.99 1.06
C LEU A 18 -6.75 28.49 0.71
N GLY A 19 -7.31 28.89 -0.43
CA GLY A 19 -7.25 30.28 -0.87
C GLY A 19 -8.02 31.21 0.07
N LYS A 20 -9.21 30.84 0.51
CA LYS A 20 -9.96 31.64 1.49
C LYS A 20 -9.24 31.66 2.84
N TYR A 21 -8.65 30.54 3.26
CA TYR A 21 -7.86 30.45 4.48
C TYR A 21 -6.67 31.42 4.49
N THR A 22 -5.90 31.46 3.40
CA THR A 22 -4.78 32.41 3.24
C THR A 22 -5.21 33.88 3.21
N GLU A 23 -6.47 34.16 2.88
CA GLU A 23 -7.09 35.49 2.99
C GLU A 23 -7.66 35.80 4.39
N GLY A 24 -7.44 34.91 5.37
CA GLY A 24 -7.93 35.05 6.74
C GLY A 24 -9.40 34.64 6.94
N ARG A 25 -9.97 33.85 6.03
CA ARG A 25 -11.34 33.30 6.13
C ARG A 25 -11.29 31.78 6.24
N THR A 26 -11.82 31.24 7.33
CA THR A 26 -11.88 29.78 7.52
C THR A 26 -13.20 29.25 6.96
N GLU A 27 -13.17 28.77 5.72
CA GLU A 27 -14.32 28.12 5.06
C GLU A 27 -13.98 26.65 4.82
N GLY A 28 -14.66 25.76 5.52
CA GLY A 28 -14.47 24.32 5.41
C GLY A 28 -15.72 23.56 5.85
N GLU A 29 -15.77 22.26 5.55
CA GLU A 29 -16.90 21.40 5.87
C GLU A 29 -16.44 19.95 6.09
N TRP A 30 -17.13 19.25 6.99
CA TRP A 30 -16.93 17.82 7.22
C TRP A 30 -17.48 17.00 6.05
N VAL A 31 -16.68 16.05 5.57
CA VAL A 31 -17.07 15.06 4.56
C VAL A 31 -16.89 13.67 5.13
N ASP A 32 -17.98 12.92 5.14
CA ASP A 32 -17.99 11.50 5.50
C ASP A 32 -17.49 10.66 4.33
N PHE A 33 -16.66 9.66 4.61
CA PHE A 33 -16.19 8.69 3.61
C PHE A 33 -16.74 7.29 3.91
N PRO A 34 -17.20 6.51 2.91
CA PRO A 34 -17.21 6.88 1.50
C PRO A 34 -18.25 7.96 1.18
N THR A 35 -17.93 8.80 0.20
CA THR A 35 -18.78 9.87 -0.31
C THR A 35 -19.09 9.62 -1.79
N THR A 36 -20.04 10.38 -2.32
CA THR A 36 -20.29 10.41 -3.77
C THR A 36 -19.67 11.64 -4.39
N LYS A 37 -19.41 11.57 -5.70
CA LYS A 37 -18.95 12.70 -6.48
C LYS A 37 -19.87 13.91 -6.33
N GLU A 38 -21.19 13.70 -6.37
CA GLU A 38 -22.18 14.77 -6.24
C GLU A 38 -22.11 15.43 -4.85
N LYS A 39 -22.07 14.63 -3.77
CA LYS A 39 -21.98 15.14 -2.39
C LYS A 39 -20.68 15.92 -2.19
N LEU A 40 -19.55 15.41 -2.72
CA LEU A 40 -18.27 16.09 -2.65
C LEU A 40 -18.29 17.41 -3.46
N GLN A 41 -18.79 17.40 -4.69
CA GLN A 41 -18.89 18.61 -5.53
C GLN A 41 -19.77 19.69 -4.90
N GLU A 42 -20.90 19.31 -4.30
CA GLU A 42 -21.74 20.26 -3.57
C GLU A 42 -21.01 20.85 -2.35
N THR A 43 -20.22 20.03 -1.64
CA THR A 43 -19.39 20.48 -0.52
C THR A 43 -18.33 21.48 -0.99
N MET A 44 -17.59 21.15 -2.06
CA MET A 44 -16.61 22.03 -2.68
C MET A 44 -17.22 23.40 -3.04
N LYS A 45 -18.44 23.39 -3.62
CA LYS A 45 -19.17 24.62 -3.94
C LYS A 45 -19.56 25.41 -2.68
N ARG A 46 -20.00 24.76 -1.60
CA ARG A 46 -20.39 25.44 -0.34
C ARG A 46 -19.22 26.14 0.33
N ILE A 47 -18.05 25.50 0.36
CA ILE A 47 -16.80 26.13 0.86
C ILE A 47 -16.20 27.14 -0.15
N GLY A 48 -16.83 27.27 -1.33
CA GLY A 48 -16.55 28.25 -2.36
C GLY A 48 -15.35 27.96 -3.23
N ILE A 49 -15.07 26.68 -3.46
CA ILE A 49 -14.28 26.25 -4.61
C ILE A 49 -15.08 26.53 -5.88
N GLY A 50 -14.41 27.11 -6.88
CA GLY A 50 -15.01 27.64 -8.11
C GLY A 50 -15.47 29.10 -8.02
N ASP A 51 -15.50 29.71 -6.82
CA ASP A 51 -15.82 31.14 -6.67
C ASP A 51 -14.71 32.00 -7.27
N LYS A 52 -15.07 33.19 -7.80
CA LYS A 52 -14.10 34.17 -8.31
C LYS A 52 -13.38 34.89 -7.18
N ARG A 53 -12.07 35.01 -7.32
CA ARG A 53 -11.20 35.85 -6.49
C ARG A 53 -11.19 37.30 -6.97
N ALA A 54 -10.70 38.20 -6.11
CA ALA A 54 -10.58 39.62 -6.43
C ALA A 54 -9.60 39.92 -7.58
N ASP A 55 -8.61 39.05 -7.78
CA ASP A 55 -7.61 39.14 -8.86
C ASP A 55 -8.09 38.55 -10.20
N GLY A 56 -9.32 38.03 -10.25
CA GLY A 56 -9.92 37.41 -11.44
C GLY A 56 -9.65 35.91 -11.60
N THR A 57 -8.87 35.29 -10.71
CA THR A 57 -8.71 33.82 -10.64
C THR A 57 -9.88 33.16 -9.91
N VAL A 58 -9.86 31.84 -9.74
CA VAL A 58 -10.87 31.09 -8.97
C VAL A 58 -10.22 30.34 -7.81
N TYR A 59 -10.99 30.10 -6.73
CA TYR A 59 -10.52 29.20 -5.68
C TYR A 59 -10.59 27.76 -6.17
N GLU A 60 -9.45 27.07 -6.25
CA GLU A 60 -9.37 25.68 -6.72
C GLU A 60 -8.78 24.72 -5.68
N GLU A 61 -8.00 25.25 -4.72
CA GLU A 61 -7.20 24.43 -3.81
C GLU A 61 -7.90 24.19 -2.47
N ILE A 62 -7.83 22.93 -2.03
CA ILE A 62 -8.28 22.47 -0.72
C ILE A 62 -7.12 21.84 0.04
N PHE A 63 -7.27 21.75 1.35
CA PHE A 63 -6.47 20.91 2.23
C PHE A 63 -7.36 20.34 3.33
N ILE A 64 -6.91 19.26 3.96
CA ILE A 64 -7.61 18.62 5.06
C ILE A 64 -7.05 19.19 6.36
N THR A 65 -7.92 19.69 7.21
CA THR A 65 -7.51 20.32 8.48
C THR A 65 -7.65 19.37 9.66
N ASP A 66 -8.58 18.44 9.58
CA ASP A 66 -8.88 17.52 10.68
C ASP A 66 -9.49 16.22 10.17
N TYR A 67 -9.38 15.17 10.99
CA TYR A 67 -9.94 13.84 10.74
C TYR A 67 -10.70 13.35 11.96
N ASP A 68 -11.85 12.72 11.72
CA ASP A 68 -12.62 12.02 12.74
C ASP A 68 -12.68 10.53 12.40
N TYR A 69 -12.01 9.69 13.19
CA TYR A 69 -11.89 8.26 12.94
C TYR A 69 -12.91 7.48 13.79
N ASN A 70 -13.77 6.73 13.12
CA ASN A 70 -14.71 5.82 13.80
C ASN A 70 -14.17 4.39 13.93
N LEU A 71 -12.99 4.13 13.36
CA LEU A 71 -12.19 2.93 13.54
C LEU A 71 -10.86 3.27 14.25
N PRO A 72 -10.57 2.64 15.41
CA PRO A 72 -9.37 2.95 16.21
C PRO A 72 -8.07 2.71 15.48
N GLU A 73 -8.06 1.67 14.66
CA GLU A 73 -6.88 1.19 13.94
C GLU A 73 -6.42 2.19 12.88
N LEU A 74 -7.30 3.11 12.47
CA LEU A 74 -6.96 4.16 11.50
C LEU A 74 -6.25 5.35 12.15
N VAL A 75 -6.34 5.52 13.47
CA VAL A 75 -5.73 6.65 14.19
C VAL A 75 -4.22 6.65 14.03
N GLN A 76 -3.60 5.47 13.93
CA GLN A 76 -2.15 5.32 13.80
C GLN A 76 -1.60 5.77 12.44
N LEU A 77 -2.45 5.97 11.42
CA LEU A 77 -2.04 6.42 10.10
C LEU A 77 -1.46 7.83 10.11
N ASN A 78 -1.85 8.66 11.08
CA ASN A 78 -1.42 10.06 11.19
C ASN A 78 -1.53 10.80 9.84
N LEU A 79 -2.72 10.75 9.24
CA LEU A 79 -3.01 11.31 7.93
C LEU A 79 -2.67 12.80 7.85
N GLY A 80 -2.06 13.21 6.75
CA GLY A 80 -1.59 14.57 6.53
C GLY A 80 -2.63 15.52 5.93
N GLU A 81 -2.26 16.79 5.78
CA GLU A 81 -3.17 17.83 5.25
C GLU A 81 -3.46 17.70 3.73
N TYR A 82 -2.69 16.86 3.03
CA TYR A 82 -2.70 16.73 1.56
C TYR A 82 -2.96 15.30 1.10
N GLU A 83 -3.64 14.49 1.92
CA GLU A 83 -4.04 13.15 1.49
C GLU A 83 -4.92 13.19 0.26
N ASN A 84 -4.75 12.19 -0.60
CA ASN A 84 -5.53 12.10 -1.83
C ASN A 84 -6.97 11.64 -1.52
N ILE A 85 -7.94 12.51 -1.83
CA ILE A 85 -9.36 12.26 -1.53
C ILE A 85 -9.91 11.01 -2.23
N ASN A 86 -9.45 10.68 -3.44
CA ASN A 86 -9.88 9.45 -4.11
C ASN A 86 -9.36 8.21 -3.37
N GLN A 87 -8.11 8.26 -2.87
CA GLN A 87 -7.54 7.20 -2.02
C GLN A 87 -8.32 7.04 -0.72
N LEU A 88 -8.61 8.14 -0.02
CA LEU A 88 -9.43 8.11 1.20
C LEU A 88 -10.82 7.51 0.93
N ASN A 89 -11.46 7.95 -0.15
CA ASN A 89 -12.77 7.44 -0.54
C ASN A 89 -12.75 5.95 -0.87
N TYR A 90 -11.73 5.50 -1.60
CA TYR A 90 -11.58 4.11 -1.99
C TYR A 90 -11.30 3.20 -0.78
N LEU A 91 -10.43 3.63 0.14
CA LEU A 91 -10.21 2.94 1.41
C LEU A 91 -11.53 2.79 2.19
N ALA A 92 -12.27 3.87 2.36
CA ALA A 92 -13.51 3.83 3.12
C ALA A 92 -14.56 2.90 2.48
N LYS A 93 -14.68 2.92 1.15
CA LYS A 93 -15.54 2.01 0.40
C LYS A 93 -15.12 0.55 0.62
N LYS A 94 -13.83 0.25 0.50
CA LYS A 94 -13.29 -1.09 0.73
C LYS A 94 -13.57 -1.60 2.14
N ILE A 95 -13.46 -0.74 3.15
CA ILE A 95 -13.80 -1.07 4.54
C ILE A 95 -15.30 -1.39 4.69
N ASP A 96 -16.17 -0.61 4.04
CA ASP A 96 -17.62 -0.82 4.07
C ASP A 96 -18.04 -2.14 3.39
N GLU A 97 -17.28 -2.60 2.40
CA GLU A 97 -17.52 -3.85 1.66
C GLU A 97 -17.05 -5.10 2.42
N ILE A 98 -16.35 -4.96 3.55
CA ILE A 98 -15.90 -6.10 4.36
C ILE A 98 -17.09 -6.84 4.97
N ASP A 99 -17.15 -8.15 4.69
CA ASP A 99 -18.17 -9.04 5.24
C ASP A 99 -18.19 -9.04 6.78
N ASP A 100 -19.39 -9.19 7.35
CA ASP A 100 -19.61 -9.14 8.81
C ASP A 100 -18.74 -10.11 9.61
N ASN A 101 -18.44 -11.29 9.05
CA ASN A 101 -17.59 -12.29 9.69
C ASN A 101 -16.08 -12.03 9.58
N MET A 102 -15.65 -11.04 8.79
CA MET A 102 -14.25 -10.68 8.60
C MET A 102 -13.86 -9.36 9.27
N GLN A 103 -14.81 -8.68 9.92
CA GLN A 103 -14.59 -7.38 10.55
C GLN A 103 -13.52 -7.42 11.64
N SER A 104 -13.65 -8.34 12.61
CA SER A 104 -12.65 -8.53 13.68
C SER A 104 -11.26 -8.82 13.08
N GLN A 105 -11.22 -9.59 11.99
CA GLN A 105 -9.97 -9.96 11.32
C GLN A 105 -9.33 -8.76 10.61
N PHE A 106 -10.12 -7.92 9.94
CA PHE A 106 -9.63 -6.66 9.40
C PHE A 106 -9.13 -5.74 10.49
N GLN A 107 -9.87 -5.56 11.58
CA GLN A 107 -9.45 -4.69 12.68
C GLN A 107 -8.14 -5.17 13.30
N ALA A 108 -8.01 -6.46 13.60
CA ALA A 108 -6.75 -7.04 14.07
C ALA A 108 -5.60 -6.84 13.07
N ALA A 109 -5.85 -7.04 11.78
CA ALA A 109 -4.82 -6.89 10.74
C ALA A 109 -4.43 -5.42 10.53
N ALA A 110 -5.38 -4.51 10.57
CA ALA A 110 -5.16 -3.07 10.42
C ALA A 110 -4.35 -2.50 11.58
N ASP A 111 -4.66 -2.91 12.83
CA ASP A 111 -3.92 -2.52 14.04
C ASP A 111 -2.42 -2.90 13.92
N ILE A 112 -2.16 -4.14 13.50
CA ILE A 112 -0.80 -4.70 13.49
C ILE A 112 -0.01 -4.35 12.22
N PHE A 113 -0.66 -4.41 11.04
CA PHE A 113 0.00 -4.35 9.73
C PHE A 113 -0.36 -3.11 8.92
N GLY A 114 -1.38 -2.35 9.30
CA GLY A 114 -1.89 -1.19 8.55
C GLY A 114 -1.15 0.10 8.87
N THR A 115 -0.01 0.35 8.22
CA THR A 115 0.81 1.56 8.47
C THR A 115 0.64 2.66 7.41
N SER A 116 -0.11 2.40 6.34
CA SER A 116 -0.44 3.38 5.30
C SER A 116 -1.80 3.11 4.66
N ILE A 117 -2.36 4.09 3.95
CA ILE A 117 -3.60 3.92 3.17
C ILE A 117 -3.46 2.77 2.17
N ASP A 118 -2.33 2.71 1.46
CA ASP A 118 -2.08 1.68 0.44
C ASP A 118 -2.05 0.28 1.06
N GLN A 119 -1.43 0.12 2.24
CA GLN A 119 -1.42 -1.14 2.97
C GLN A 119 -2.81 -1.52 3.44
N LEU A 120 -3.58 -0.58 3.99
CA LEU A 120 -4.95 -0.86 4.43
C LEU A 120 -5.87 -1.27 3.28
N ILE A 121 -5.75 -0.61 2.12
CA ILE A 121 -6.49 -1.02 0.92
C ILE A 121 -6.10 -2.45 0.55
N ASN A 122 -4.81 -2.77 0.46
CA ASN A 122 -4.40 -4.13 0.14
C ASN A 122 -4.86 -5.15 1.20
N LEU A 123 -4.85 -4.79 2.49
CA LEU A 123 -5.34 -5.65 3.56
C LEU A 123 -6.82 -6.00 3.38
N THR A 124 -7.66 -5.05 2.93
CA THR A 124 -9.09 -5.32 2.68
C THR A 124 -9.33 -6.42 1.64
N ASP A 125 -8.42 -6.55 0.66
CA ASP A 125 -8.49 -7.55 -0.42
C ASP A 125 -7.69 -8.83 -0.08
N ASN A 126 -6.97 -8.87 1.04
CA ASN A 126 -6.11 -9.99 1.46
C ASN A 126 -6.52 -10.56 2.82
N LEU A 127 -7.73 -10.28 3.30
CA LEU A 127 -8.15 -10.77 4.62
C LEU A 127 -8.09 -12.30 4.70
N ASP A 128 -8.33 -13.04 3.63
CA ASP A 128 -8.21 -14.51 3.58
C ASP A 128 -6.78 -15.03 3.82
N LYS A 129 -5.76 -14.16 3.75
CA LYS A 129 -4.35 -14.49 4.04
C LYS A 129 -4.01 -14.40 5.53
N PHE A 130 -4.98 -14.07 6.37
CA PHE A 130 -4.83 -13.98 7.82
C PHE A 130 -5.77 -14.97 8.52
N THR A 131 -5.38 -15.37 9.73
CA THR A 131 -6.24 -16.10 10.65
C THR A 131 -6.27 -15.35 11.97
N LEU A 132 -7.47 -14.98 12.42
CA LEU A 132 -7.70 -14.44 13.75
C LEU A 132 -8.19 -15.53 14.71
N TYR A 133 -7.47 -15.70 15.81
CA TYR A 133 -7.90 -16.45 16.97
C TYR A 133 -8.52 -15.48 17.97
N GLU A 134 -9.83 -15.28 17.87
CA GLU A 134 -10.59 -14.41 18.77
C GLU A 134 -10.49 -14.86 20.24
N ASN A 135 -10.56 -13.90 21.16
CA ASN A 135 -10.48 -14.10 22.62
C ASN A 135 -9.14 -14.70 23.12
N VAL A 136 -8.09 -14.68 22.31
CA VAL A 136 -6.73 -15.06 22.72
C VAL A 136 -5.93 -13.79 23.02
N LYS A 137 -5.56 -13.55 24.29
CA LYS A 137 -4.91 -12.30 24.72
C LYS A 137 -3.46 -12.45 25.15
N ASN A 138 -3.00 -13.68 25.35
CA ASN A 138 -1.64 -13.99 25.81
C ASN A 138 -1.26 -15.43 25.41
N ASP A 139 -0.03 -15.80 25.71
CA ASP A 139 0.53 -17.11 25.38
C ASP A 139 -0.23 -18.27 26.05
N GLU A 140 -0.72 -18.10 27.27
CA GLU A 140 -1.52 -19.13 27.96
C GLU A 140 -2.86 -19.38 27.23
N ASP A 141 -3.60 -18.32 26.90
CA ASP A 141 -4.85 -18.41 26.14
C ASP A 141 -4.62 -19.11 24.79
N PHE A 142 -3.51 -18.79 24.11
CA PHE A 142 -3.21 -19.36 22.80
C PHE A 142 -2.90 -20.86 22.91
N GLY A 143 -2.06 -21.25 23.87
CA GLY A 143 -1.77 -22.66 24.14
C GLY A 143 -3.02 -23.45 24.50
N MET A 144 -3.89 -22.89 25.35
CA MET A 144 -5.19 -23.48 25.68
C MET A 144 -6.07 -23.63 24.43
N LYS A 145 -6.17 -22.59 23.60
CA LYS A 145 -6.96 -22.58 22.37
C LYS A 145 -6.50 -23.69 21.40
N LEU A 146 -5.20 -23.78 21.15
CA LEU A 146 -4.62 -24.78 20.25
C LEU A 146 -4.90 -26.21 20.72
N ILE A 147 -4.74 -26.49 22.02
CA ILE A 147 -5.01 -27.82 22.57
C ILE A 147 -6.51 -28.16 22.52
N ASN A 148 -7.38 -27.19 22.81
CA ASN A 148 -8.82 -27.40 22.78
C ASN A 148 -9.34 -27.65 21.36
N ASP A 149 -8.76 -26.97 20.37
CA ASP A 149 -9.10 -27.14 18.96
C ASP A 149 -8.49 -28.40 18.34
N ASP A 150 -7.41 -28.96 18.92
CA ASP A 150 -6.80 -30.20 18.45
C ASP A 150 -7.79 -31.37 18.54
N GLU A 151 -7.83 -32.19 17.49
CA GLU A 151 -8.66 -33.40 17.44
C GLU A 151 -8.19 -34.45 18.47
N ARG A 152 -6.90 -34.43 18.80
CA ARG A 152 -6.28 -35.31 19.80
C ARG A 152 -6.55 -34.72 21.18
N LYS A 153 -7.68 -35.10 21.77
CA LYS A 153 -8.07 -34.63 23.10
C LYS A 153 -7.09 -35.07 24.18
N VAL A 154 -6.60 -34.11 24.96
CA VAL A 154 -5.85 -34.35 26.18
C VAL A 154 -6.81 -34.92 27.24
N PRO A 155 -6.50 -36.06 27.89
CA PRO A 155 -7.30 -36.58 28.98
C PRO A 155 -7.48 -35.55 30.10
N GLU A 156 -8.69 -35.43 30.65
CA GLU A 156 -9.05 -34.42 31.67
C GLU A 156 -8.06 -34.38 32.84
N TRP A 157 -7.63 -35.55 33.34
CA TRP A 157 -6.68 -35.65 34.45
C TRP A 157 -5.28 -35.07 34.16
N LEU A 158 -4.92 -34.87 32.90
CA LEU A 158 -3.62 -34.34 32.47
C LEU A 158 -3.68 -32.84 32.15
N GLN A 159 -4.87 -32.27 31.91
CA GLN A 159 -5.03 -30.88 31.48
C GLN A 159 -4.42 -29.89 32.49
N ASP A 160 -4.68 -30.10 33.78
CA ASP A 160 -4.15 -29.26 34.87
C ASP A 160 -2.61 -29.33 35.05
N TYR A 161 -1.93 -30.22 34.32
CA TYR A 161 -0.48 -30.40 34.38
C TYR A 161 0.24 -29.90 33.12
N ILE A 162 -0.49 -29.35 32.15
CA ILE A 162 0.09 -28.78 30.94
C ILE A 162 0.53 -27.34 31.20
N ASP A 163 1.75 -27.01 30.79
CA ASP A 163 2.22 -25.63 30.72
C ASP A 163 1.72 -24.98 29.42
N TYR A 164 0.50 -24.44 29.47
CA TYR A 164 -0.15 -23.82 28.32
C TYR A 164 0.57 -22.56 27.86
N GLU A 165 1.10 -21.76 28.79
CA GLU A 165 1.86 -20.54 28.50
C GLU A 165 3.13 -20.86 27.71
N ALA A 166 3.92 -21.84 28.14
CA ALA A 166 5.11 -22.23 27.40
C ALA A 166 4.78 -22.75 25.99
N TYR A 167 3.73 -23.57 25.86
CA TYR A 167 3.32 -24.11 24.56
C TYR A 167 2.83 -23.00 23.60
N GLY A 168 1.95 -22.11 24.07
CA GLY A 168 1.43 -21.03 23.24
C GLY A 168 2.51 -20.03 22.85
N ARG A 169 3.47 -19.73 23.73
CA ARG A 169 4.62 -18.87 23.40
C ARG A 169 5.45 -19.44 22.26
N ASP A 170 5.77 -20.73 22.33
CA ASP A 170 6.55 -21.42 21.30
C ASP A 170 5.79 -21.41 19.95
N GLU A 171 4.48 -21.65 19.96
CA GLU A 171 3.64 -21.59 18.76
C GLU A 171 3.54 -20.17 18.19
N ALA A 172 3.34 -19.15 19.03
CA ALA A 172 3.29 -17.75 18.61
C ALA A 172 4.61 -17.34 17.91
N ILE A 173 5.76 -17.74 18.47
CA ILE A 173 7.08 -17.50 17.86
C ILE A 173 7.22 -18.25 16.53
N ASN A 174 6.85 -19.53 16.50
CA ASN A 174 7.00 -20.37 15.31
C ASN A 174 6.13 -19.91 14.14
N ARG A 175 4.94 -19.37 14.44
CA ARG A 175 3.99 -18.88 13.44
C ARG A 175 4.15 -17.40 13.12
N GLY A 176 4.84 -16.65 13.98
CA GLY A 176 5.13 -15.23 13.77
C GLY A 176 3.89 -14.32 13.90
N GLY A 177 2.85 -14.77 14.61
CA GLY A 177 1.67 -13.96 14.87
C GLY A 177 1.86 -12.98 16.02
N LEU A 178 0.89 -12.08 16.18
CA LEU A 178 0.92 -10.98 17.15
C LEU A 178 -0.42 -10.85 17.86
N TYR A 179 -0.38 -10.35 19.10
CA TYR A 179 -1.57 -10.09 19.90
C TYR A 179 -2.09 -8.67 19.66
N SER A 180 -3.40 -8.57 19.41
CA SER A 180 -4.14 -7.31 19.24
C SER A 180 -5.28 -7.19 20.26
N GLU A 181 -5.97 -6.05 20.30
CA GLU A 181 -7.21 -5.89 21.08
C GLU A 181 -8.29 -6.92 20.68
N TYR A 182 -8.22 -7.50 19.48
CA TYR A 182 -9.22 -8.43 18.94
C TYR A 182 -8.84 -9.91 19.15
N GLY A 183 -7.56 -10.23 19.29
CA GLY A 183 -7.09 -11.60 19.49
C GLY A 183 -5.65 -11.80 19.00
N TYR A 184 -5.23 -13.06 18.92
CA TYR A 184 -3.97 -13.43 18.27
C TYR A 184 -4.22 -13.54 16.77
N ILE A 185 -3.48 -12.78 15.96
CA ILE A 185 -3.57 -12.80 14.51
C ILE A 185 -2.26 -13.26 13.89
N GLU A 186 -2.36 -14.11 12.87
CA GLU A 186 -1.21 -14.56 12.09
C GLU A 186 -1.47 -14.42 10.59
N GLN A 187 -0.41 -14.10 9.85
CA GLN A 187 -0.40 -14.15 8.41
C GLN A 187 -0.10 -15.60 7.97
N THR A 188 -1.06 -16.25 7.31
CA THR A 188 -0.95 -17.66 6.93
C THR A 188 -0.33 -17.89 5.56
N SER A 189 -0.30 -16.86 4.70
CA SER A 189 0.25 -16.94 3.35
C SER A 189 0.71 -15.57 2.84
N GLY A 190 1.38 -15.54 1.68
CA GLY A 190 1.86 -14.29 1.09
C GLY A 190 0.72 -13.34 0.73
N ILE A 191 0.90 -12.06 1.01
CA ILE A 191 -0.01 -10.98 0.62
C ILE A 191 0.19 -10.66 -0.86
N GLU A 192 -0.89 -10.47 -1.58
CA GLU A 192 -0.89 -9.99 -2.96
C GLU A 192 -1.08 -8.47 -2.99
N GLU A 193 -0.21 -7.76 -3.71
CA GLU A 193 -0.30 -6.31 -3.87
C GLU A 193 -1.20 -5.96 -5.06
N TYR A 194 -2.52 -5.88 -4.80
CA TYR A 194 -3.53 -5.50 -5.78
C TYR A 194 -3.57 -3.99 -6.05
N TYR A 195 -3.27 -3.19 -5.04
CA TYR A 195 -3.31 -1.74 -5.09
C TYR A 195 -1.90 -1.16 -4.94
N LYS A 196 -1.45 -0.41 -5.95
CA LYS A 196 -0.12 0.22 -6.00
C LYS A 196 -0.19 1.75 -6.02
N GLY A 197 -1.39 2.30 -6.01
CA GLY A 197 -1.64 3.73 -6.01
C GLY A 197 -2.91 4.11 -6.75
N VAL A 198 -3.14 5.41 -6.83
CA VAL A 198 -4.40 6.03 -7.33
C VAL A 198 -4.81 5.53 -8.72
N ALA A 199 -3.85 5.10 -9.56
CA ALA A 199 -4.11 4.58 -10.89
C ALA A 199 -4.90 3.26 -10.91
N ASP A 200 -4.89 2.51 -9.80
CA ASP A 200 -5.61 1.24 -9.67
C ASP A 200 -7.04 1.44 -9.14
N ILE A 201 -7.43 2.67 -8.77
CA ILE A 201 -8.81 2.97 -8.34
C ILE A 201 -9.74 2.91 -9.55
N PRO A 202 -10.82 2.11 -9.51
CA PRO A 202 -11.82 2.08 -10.57
C PRO A 202 -12.40 3.47 -10.84
N VAL A 203 -12.67 3.78 -12.12
CA VAL A 203 -13.13 5.13 -12.52
C VAL A 203 -14.45 5.49 -11.87
N GLU A 204 -15.32 4.51 -11.65
CA GLU A 204 -16.60 4.65 -10.94
C GLU A 204 -16.45 5.06 -9.46
N ASP A 205 -15.29 4.80 -8.86
CA ASP A 205 -15.00 5.10 -7.45
C ASP A 205 -14.26 6.43 -7.25
N LEU A 206 -13.89 7.08 -8.35
CA LEU A 206 -13.30 8.42 -8.33
C LEU A 206 -14.38 9.47 -8.01
N VAL A 207 -14.23 10.12 -6.85
CA VAL A 207 -15.11 11.22 -6.42
C VAL A 207 -14.59 12.59 -6.84
N LEU A 208 -13.29 12.70 -7.10
CA LEU A 208 -12.67 13.80 -7.83
C LEU A 208 -12.26 13.29 -9.20
N LEU A 209 -12.91 13.84 -10.25
CA LEU A 209 -12.56 13.49 -11.60
C LEU A 209 -11.25 14.16 -12.04
N PRO A 210 -10.48 13.53 -12.93
CA PRO A 210 -9.26 14.09 -13.53
C PRO A 210 -9.43 15.43 -14.29
N ASP A 211 -10.64 15.99 -14.36
CA ASP A 211 -10.96 17.24 -15.06
C ASP A 211 -10.85 18.51 -14.18
N ASP A 212 -10.31 18.39 -12.97
CA ASP A 212 -9.59 19.49 -12.27
C ASP A 212 -8.13 19.63 -12.81
N LYS A 213 -7.94 19.17 -14.05
CA LYS A 213 -6.92 19.34 -15.11
C LYS A 213 -5.43 19.17 -14.84
N LYS A 214 -4.88 19.49 -13.67
CA LYS A 214 -3.42 19.47 -13.49
C LYS A 214 -2.82 18.07 -13.39
N MET A 215 -3.63 17.05 -13.05
CA MET A 215 -3.12 15.70 -12.82
C MET A 215 -3.21 14.78 -14.05
N ALA A 216 -4.18 14.97 -14.95
CA ALA A 216 -4.27 14.18 -16.18
C ALA A 216 -3.06 14.42 -17.11
N GLU A 217 -2.62 15.68 -17.24
CA GLU A 217 -1.38 16.00 -17.98
C GLU A 217 -0.14 15.38 -17.33
N ASN A 218 -0.08 15.34 -15.99
CA ASN A 218 1.04 14.71 -15.27
C ASN A 218 1.03 13.17 -15.40
N ILE A 219 -0.14 12.54 -15.45
CA ILE A 219 -0.26 11.09 -15.62
C ILE A 219 0.05 10.66 -17.07
N GLU A 220 -0.41 11.42 -18.07
CA GLU A 220 -0.07 11.18 -19.48
C GLU A 220 1.44 11.35 -19.71
N THR A 221 2.03 12.44 -19.20
CA THR A 221 3.48 12.67 -19.30
C THR A 221 4.29 11.64 -18.50
N MET A 222 3.83 11.16 -17.34
CA MET A 222 4.49 10.06 -16.62
C MET A 222 4.40 8.73 -17.38
N LYS A 223 3.28 8.43 -18.03
CA LYS A 223 3.13 7.23 -18.88
C LYS A 223 4.06 7.28 -20.10
N ASP A 224 4.20 8.45 -20.74
CA ASP A 224 5.12 8.65 -21.86
C ASP A 224 6.59 8.52 -21.42
N VAL A 225 6.94 9.04 -20.22
CA VAL A 225 8.30 8.88 -19.66
C VAL A 225 8.60 7.43 -19.33
N LEU A 226 7.65 6.69 -18.74
CA LEU A 226 7.82 5.26 -18.45
C LEU A 226 7.96 4.45 -19.73
N SER A 227 7.11 4.70 -20.73
CA SER A 227 7.21 4.08 -22.06
C SER A 227 8.54 4.37 -22.75
N ALA A 228 9.02 5.60 -22.71
CA ALA A 228 10.30 5.98 -23.28
C ALA A 228 11.48 5.33 -22.54
N THR A 229 11.38 5.22 -21.21
CA THR A 229 12.40 4.56 -20.37
C THR A 229 12.50 3.07 -20.69
N ASP A 230 11.35 2.39 -20.83
CA ASP A 230 11.30 0.97 -21.21
C ASP A 230 11.87 0.73 -22.62
N ALA A 231 11.57 1.61 -23.57
CA ALA A 231 12.13 1.55 -24.92
C ALA A 231 13.67 1.69 -24.90
N ILE A 232 14.21 2.68 -24.17
CA ILE A 232 15.66 2.89 -24.02
C ILE A 232 16.32 1.69 -23.36
N LEU A 233 15.71 1.13 -22.30
CA LEU A 233 16.23 -0.05 -21.61
C LEU A 233 16.26 -1.27 -22.54
N SER A 234 15.24 -1.43 -23.39
CA SER A 234 15.18 -2.50 -24.38
C SER A 234 16.22 -2.37 -25.49
N GLU A 235 16.47 -1.14 -25.97
CA GLU A 235 17.51 -0.86 -26.97
C GLU A 235 18.92 -1.05 -26.41
N GLN A 236 19.18 -0.63 -25.16
CA GLN A 236 20.47 -0.88 -24.51
C GLN A 236 20.74 -2.37 -24.34
N LYS A 237 19.70 -3.17 -24.05
CA LYS A 237 19.82 -4.62 -23.92
C LYS A 237 20.14 -5.29 -25.26
N GLN A 238 19.47 -4.89 -26.35
CA GLN A 238 19.79 -5.37 -27.71
C GLN A 238 21.19 -4.95 -28.18
N THR A 239 21.62 -3.73 -27.83
CA THR A 239 22.96 -3.23 -28.18
C THR A 239 24.07 -3.96 -27.39
N ALA A 240 23.80 -4.32 -26.13
CA ALA A 240 24.72 -5.13 -25.32
C ALA A 240 24.82 -6.59 -25.83
N GLU A 241 23.70 -7.18 -26.27
CA GLU A 241 23.68 -8.53 -26.86
C GLU A 241 24.40 -8.57 -28.22
N THR A 242 24.21 -7.57 -29.08
CA THR A 242 24.93 -7.49 -30.37
C THR A 242 26.44 -7.22 -30.20
N LYS A 243 26.83 -6.50 -29.14
CA LYS A 243 28.24 -6.29 -28.79
C LYS A 243 28.91 -7.58 -28.28
N ASN A 244 28.22 -8.37 -27.45
CA ASN A 244 28.69 -9.69 -27.02
C ASN A 244 28.85 -10.65 -28.22
N VAL A 245 27.92 -10.63 -29.17
CA VAL A 245 28.01 -11.48 -30.38
C VAL A 245 29.16 -11.05 -31.30
N THR A 246 29.42 -9.75 -31.44
CA THR A 246 30.56 -9.27 -32.24
C THR A 246 31.91 -9.55 -31.60
N GLU A 247 32.01 -9.53 -30.26
CA GLU A 247 33.22 -9.90 -29.52
C GLU A 247 33.51 -11.42 -29.64
N THR A 248 32.48 -12.28 -29.59
CA THR A 248 32.64 -13.73 -29.83
C THR A 248 33.03 -14.07 -31.28
N VAL A 249 32.58 -13.28 -32.26
CA VAL A 249 32.93 -13.50 -33.67
C VAL A 249 34.36 -13.02 -33.97
N THR A 250 34.88 -12.02 -33.26
CA THR A 250 36.28 -11.60 -33.42
C THR A 250 37.28 -12.58 -32.84
N ASP A 251 36.91 -13.34 -31.80
CA ASP A 251 37.78 -14.40 -31.25
C ASP A 251 37.85 -15.61 -32.21
N ASP A 252 36.72 -16.01 -32.83
CA ASP A 252 36.69 -17.13 -33.80
C ASP A 252 37.42 -16.84 -35.14
N ILE A 253 37.67 -15.57 -35.49
CA ILE A 253 38.42 -15.19 -36.71
C ILE A 253 39.94 -15.14 -36.46
N SER A 254 40.39 -15.20 -35.20
CA SER A 254 41.82 -15.18 -34.87
C SER A 254 42.50 -16.56 -34.85
N GLU A 255 41.75 -17.66 -35.03
CA GLU A 255 42.31 -19.03 -35.06
C GLU A 255 42.55 -19.61 -36.49
N GLU A 256 42.22 -18.89 -37.56
CA GLU A 256 42.35 -19.40 -38.95
C GLU A 256 43.24 -18.55 -39.88
N VAL A 257 44.28 -17.86 -39.41
CA VAL A 257 45.37 -17.42 -40.30
C VAL A 257 46.69 -17.35 -39.54
N ASP A 258 47.53 -18.37 -39.67
CA ASP A 258 48.99 -18.25 -39.91
C ASP A 258 49.65 -19.62 -39.75
N GLU A 259 49.55 -20.42 -40.83
CA GLU A 259 50.44 -21.55 -41.08
C GLU A 259 51.72 -21.00 -41.74
N GLU A 260 52.86 -21.33 -41.14
CA GLU A 260 54.23 -21.19 -41.66
C GLU A 260 54.73 -19.77 -41.98
N LEU A 261 55.71 -19.29 -41.21
CA LEU A 261 57.08 -19.11 -41.70
C LEU A 261 58.05 -18.80 -40.54
N GLU A 262 59.23 -19.42 -40.64
CA GLU A 262 60.29 -19.58 -39.64
C GLU A 262 60.90 -18.26 -39.11
N GLU A 263 61.09 -18.20 -37.79
CA GLU A 263 62.16 -17.42 -37.13
C GLU A 263 63.53 -18.06 -37.47
N PRO A 264 64.67 -17.32 -37.53
CA PRO A 264 65.27 -16.86 -36.28
C PRO A 264 66.19 -15.62 -36.28
N ASP A 265 66.24 -15.06 -35.07
CA ASP A 265 67.41 -14.73 -34.25
C ASP A 265 68.20 -13.40 -34.33
N ILE A 266 68.06 -12.67 -33.20
CA ILE A 266 69.08 -12.16 -32.25
C ILE A 266 70.13 -11.14 -32.80
N GLU A 267 70.19 -9.96 -32.17
CA GLU A 267 71.32 -9.51 -31.33
C GLU A 267 71.40 -8.00 -31.07
N HIS A 268 71.47 -7.71 -29.77
CA HIS A 268 72.31 -6.71 -29.10
C HIS A 268 72.18 -5.21 -29.45
N GLY A 269 71.73 -4.46 -28.44
CA GLY A 269 72.71 -3.76 -27.60
C GLY A 269 72.77 -2.23 -27.66
N ILE A 270 72.50 -1.66 -26.48
CA ILE A 270 73.28 -0.61 -25.77
C ILE A 270 73.08 0.88 -26.16
N CYS A 271 72.77 1.66 -25.10
CA CYS A 271 73.02 3.09 -24.78
C CYS A 271 72.96 4.13 -25.91
N MET A 272 72.36 5.31 -25.72
CA MET A 272 72.31 6.18 -24.55
C MET A 272 71.19 7.21 -24.76
#